data_AF-A0AAD4BPD6-F1
#
_entry.id   AF-A0AAD4BPD6-F1
#
_cell.length_a   1.000
_cell.length_b   1.000
_cell.length_c   1.000
_cell.angle_alpha   90.00
_cell.angle_beta   90.00
_cell.angle_gamma   90.00
#
_symmetry.space_group_name_H-M   'P 1'
#
loop_
_entity.id
_entity.type
_entity.pdbx_description
1 polymer ?
#
loop_
_entity_poly.entity_id
_entity_poly.type
_entity_poly.pdbx_seq_one_letter_code
_entity_poly.pdbx_strand_id
1 'polypeptide(L)'
;MNVVVPSNHGVSRYNGFVYVQPDEEQCEGPFYIVTRGRLVGIISHWINTAPLVLHVTGAVYAKVGSVDAGYKLLLNAIDDNAVLYLE
;
A
#
# COMPACT_ATOMS: atom_id res chain seq x y z
N MET A 1 -2.02 -1.47 -16.87
CA MET A 1 -1.57 -0.06 -16.71
C MET A 1 -0.21 -0.04 -16.04
N ASN A 2 0.71 0.82 -16.46
CA ASN A 2 1.95 1.06 -15.70
C ASN A 2 1.61 1.91 -14.47
N VAL A 3 1.35 1.26 -13.33
CA VAL A 3 1.12 2.00 -12.09
C VAL A 3 2.47 2.48 -11.58
N VAL A 4 2.62 3.80 -11.47
CA VAL A 4 3.86 4.44 -11.05
C VAL A 4 3.99 4.31 -9.54
N VAL A 5 5.10 3.74 -9.08
CA VAL A 5 5.46 3.72 -7.65
C VAL A 5 5.74 5.16 -7.21
N PRO A 6 5.09 5.66 -6.15
CA PRO A 6 5.32 7.03 -5.70
C PRO A 6 6.78 7.25 -5.27
N SER A 7 7.28 8.48 -5.39
CA SER A 7 8.64 8.84 -4.95
C SER A 7 8.89 8.42 -3.50
N ASN A 8 10.14 8.06 -3.20
CA ASN A 8 10.58 7.62 -1.87
C ASN A 8 9.82 6.38 -1.36
N HIS A 9 9.27 5.56 -2.26
CA HIS A 9 8.77 4.23 -1.95
C HIS A 9 9.60 3.16 -2.64
N GLY A 10 9.84 2.07 -1.92
CA GLY A 10 10.49 0.88 -2.44
C GLY A 10 9.50 -0.24 -2.76
N VAL A 11 9.89 -1.11 -3.68
CA VAL A 11 9.19 -2.38 -3.94
C VAL A 11 9.78 -3.46 -3.05
N SER A 12 8.93 -4.23 -2.40
CA SER A 12 9.30 -5.35 -1.52
C SER A 12 8.48 -6.58 -1.83
N ARG A 13 8.89 -7.73 -1.28
CA ARG A 13 8.24 -9.02 -1.51
C ARG A 13 8.12 -9.79 -0.21
N TYR A 14 6.95 -10.39 0.01
CA TYR A 14 6.68 -11.28 1.13
C TYR A 14 5.71 -12.38 0.70
N ASN A 15 5.99 -13.64 1.08
CA ASN A 15 5.18 -14.82 0.72
C ASN A 15 4.72 -14.85 -0.75
N GLY A 16 5.64 -14.50 -1.65
CA GLY A 16 5.39 -14.50 -3.09
C GLY A 16 4.67 -13.25 -3.61
N PHE A 17 4.03 -12.46 -2.74
CA PHE A 17 3.31 -11.23 -3.09
C PHE A 17 4.25 -10.02 -3.11
N VAL A 18 4.10 -9.15 -4.11
CA VAL A 18 4.89 -7.92 -4.28
C VAL A 18 4.08 -6.76 -3.71
N TYR A 19 4.71 -5.83 -3.01
CA TYR A 19 4.02 -4.65 -2.48
C TYR A 19 4.97 -3.47 -2.40
N VAL A 20 4.42 -2.30 -2.12
CA VAL A 20 5.17 -1.05 -2.00
C VAL A 20 5.20 -0.59 -0.55
N GLN A 21 6.29 0.02 -0.13
CA GLN A 21 6.41 0.62 1.20
C GLN A 21 7.19 1.94 1.12
N PRO A 22 6.85 2.94 1.93
CA PRO A 22 7.61 4.18 1.99
C PRO A 22 8.98 3.93 2.64
N ASP A 23 9.96 4.72 2.25
CA ASP A 23 11.19 4.90 3.01
C ASP A 23 10.87 5.72 4.27
N GLU A 24 11.02 5.12 5.45
CA GLU A 24 10.68 5.75 6.74
C GLU A 24 11.48 7.01 7.04
N GLU A 25 12.70 7.14 6.50
CA GLU A 25 13.54 8.32 6.71
C GLU A 25 13.16 9.48 5.78
N GLN A 26 12.49 9.18 4.65
CA GLN A 26 12.23 10.14 3.57
C GLN A 26 10.75 10.44 3.34
N CYS A 27 9.84 9.75 4.04
CA CYS A 27 8.41 9.92 3.91
C CYS A 27 7.77 10.33 5.24
N GLU A 28 7.03 11.43 5.20
CA GLU A 28 6.17 11.82 6.32
C GLU A 28 4.77 11.23 6.17
N GLY A 29 4.07 11.14 7.31
CA GLY A 29 2.66 10.77 7.32
C GLY A 29 1.76 11.83 6.65
N PRO A 30 0.47 11.56 6.48
CA PRO A 30 -0.24 10.33 6.89
C PRO A 30 0.12 9.12 6.02
N PHE A 31 0.12 7.93 6.63
CA PHE A 31 0.34 6.66 5.94
C PHE A 31 -0.97 5.92 5.73
N TYR A 32 -1.07 5.21 4.61
CA TYR A 32 -2.23 4.40 4.25
C TYR A 32 -1.80 2.99 3.89
N ILE A 33 -2.43 1.99 4.48
CA ILE A 33 -2.36 0.62 3.98
C ILE A 33 -3.39 0.48 2.85
N VAL A 34 -2.97 -0.07 1.73
CA VAL A 34 -3.83 -0.51 0.64
C VAL A 34 -3.61 -2.01 0.48
N THR A 35 -4.60 -2.82 0.85
CA THR A 35 -4.55 -4.28 0.66
C THR A 35 -5.15 -4.67 -0.68
N ARG A 36 -6.12 -3.89 -1.18
CA ARG A 36 -6.71 -4.07 -2.51
C ARG A 36 -6.79 -2.75 -3.24
N GLY A 37 -6.24 -2.70 -4.46
CA GLY A 37 -6.17 -1.47 -5.24
C GLY A 37 -5.27 -1.62 -6.45
N ARG A 38 -5.05 -0.53 -7.19
CA ARG A 38 -4.12 -0.52 -8.34
C ARG A 38 -2.67 -0.78 -7.94
N LEU A 39 -2.35 -0.52 -6.68
CA LEU A 39 -1.08 -0.81 -6.06
C LEU A 39 -1.34 -1.17 -4.61
N VAL A 40 -0.68 -2.23 -4.15
CA VAL A 40 -0.84 -2.80 -2.80
C VAL A 40 0.41 -2.48 -2.01
N GLY A 41 0.24 -2.10 -0.74
CA GLY A 41 1.34 -1.66 0.08
C GLY A 41 0.97 -0.62 1.14
N ILE A 42 2.00 0.01 1.67
CA ILE A 42 1.90 1.19 2.53
C ILE A 42 2.27 2.38 1.67
N ILE A 43 1.44 3.41 1.68
CA ILE A 43 1.59 4.59 0.83
C ILE A 43 1.56 5.84 1.70
N SER A 44 2.56 6.70 1.56
CA SER A 44 2.60 8.01 2.21
C SER A 44 1.77 9.03 1.43
N HIS A 45 1.11 9.90 2.19
CA HIS A 45 0.24 10.97 1.73
C HIS A 45 -1.01 10.50 0.95
N TRP A 46 -2.11 11.23 1.18
CA TRP A 46 -3.36 10.95 0.49
C TRP A 46 -3.27 11.19 -1.02
N ILE A 47 -2.47 12.18 -1.45
CA ILE A 47 -2.32 12.51 -2.88
C ILE A 47 -1.78 11.33 -3.71
N ASN A 48 -0.94 10.48 -3.10
CA ASN A 48 -0.42 9.26 -3.73
C ASN A 48 -1.40 8.08 -3.59
N THR A 49 -2.15 8.02 -2.50
CA THR A 49 -3.08 6.92 -2.20
C THR A 49 -4.38 7.02 -2.99
N ALA A 50 -4.95 8.22 -3.10
CA ALA A 50 -6.27 8.44 -3.69
C ALA A 50 -6.41 7.87 -5.11
N PRO A 51 -5.44 8.05 -6.03
CA PRO A 51 -5.53 7.49 -7.38
C PRO A 51 -5.52 5.95 -7.44
N LEU A 52 -5.08 5.29 -6.36
CA LEU A 52 -4.94 3.84 -6.28
C LEU A 52 -6.22 3.14 -5.81
N VAL A 53 -7.13 3.89 -5.18
CA VAL A 53 -8.28 3.34 -4.44
C VAL A 53 -9.60 4.04 -4.76
N LEU A 54 -9.59 5.33 -5.12
CA LEU A 54 -10.81 6.03 -5.49
C LEU A 54 -11.28 5.58 -6.87
N HIS A 55 -12.60 5.35 -6.98
CA HIS A 55 -13.24 4.80 -8.17
C HIS A 55 -12.72 3.43 -8.61
N VAL A 56 -12.01 2.71 -7.72
CA VAL A 56 -11.57 1.33 -7.94
C VAL A 56 -12.50 0.40 -7.16
N THR A 57 -13.39 -0.30 -7.88
CA THR A 57 -14.39 -1.18 -7.27
C THR A 57 -13.72 -2.30 -6.46
N GLY A 58 -14.09 -2.42 -5.18
CA GLY A 58 -13.53 -3.42 -4.29
C GLY A 58 -12.15 -3.06 -3.70
N ALA A 59 -11.69 -1.82 -3.88
CA ALA A 59 -10.50 -1.33 -3.20
C ALA A 59 -10.70 -1.33 -1.68
N VAL A 60 -9.65 -1.70 -0.95
CA VAL A 60 -9.62 -1.77 0.51
C VAL A 60 -8.38 -1.03 0.97
N TYR A 61 -8.61 0.02 1.75
CA TYR A 61 -7.56 0.87 2.30
C TYR A 61 -7.95 1.40 3.67
N ALA A 62 -6.94 1.72 4.48
CA ALA A 62 -7.12 2.37 5.78
C ALA A 62 -5.94 3.29 6.08
N LYS A 63 -6.20 4.37 6.83
CA LYS A 63 -5.12 5.19 7.41
C LYS A 63 -4.49 4.44 8.57
N VAL A 64 -3.16 4.44 8.66
CA VAL A 64 -2.40 3.81 9.75
C VAL A 64 -1.52 4.85 10.45
N GLY A 65 -1.19 4.58 11.72
CA GLY A 65 -0.43 5.51 12.56
C GLY A 65 1.07 5.56 12.25
N SER A 66 1.62 4.50 11.68
CA SER A 66 3.03 4.37 11.32
C SER A 66 3.22 3.34 10.21
N VAL A 67 4.41 3.34 9.60
CA VAL A 67 4.81 2.35 8.59
C VAL A 67 4.87 0.95 9.21
N ASP A 68 5.49 0.77 10.37
CA ASP A 68 5.51 -0.52 11.11
C ASP A 68 4.11 -1.07 11.41
N ALA A 69 3.15 -0.23 11.81
CA ALA A 69 1.76 -0.67 12.03
C ALA A 69 1.11 -1.12 10.72
N GLY A 70 1.31 -0.36 9.63
CA GLY A 70 0.87 -0.74 8.30
C GLY A 70 1.50 -2.03 7.81
N TYR A 71 2.78 -2.25 8.12
CA TYR A 71 3.54 -3.43 7.72
C TYR A 71 2.97 -4.69 8.34
N LYS A 72 2.74 -4.69 9.66
CA LYS A 72 2.12 -5.83 10.38
C LYS A 72 0.76 -6.18 9.81
N LEU A 73 -0.08 -5.17 9.55
CA LEU A 73 -1.40 -5.37 8.95
C LEU A 73 -1.31 -5.92 7.52
N LEU A 74 -0.34 -5.44 6.73
CA LEU A 74 -0.13 -5.90 5.36
C LEU A 74 0.36 -7.34 5.31
N LEU A 75 1.31 -7.73 6.16
CA LEU A 75 1.79 -9.11 6.22
C LEU A 75 0.65 -10.08 6.57
N ASN A 76 -0.15 -9.74 7.60
CA ASN A 76 -1.33 -10.53 7.96
C ASN A 76 -2.31 -10.64 6.78
N ALA A 77 -2.55 -9.53 6.06
CA ALA A 77 -3.42 -9.56 4.88
C ALA A 77 -2.85 -10.41 3.72
N ILE A 78 -1.52 -10.48 3.57
CA ILE A 78 -0.87 -11.36 2.60
C ILE A 78 -1.07 -12.83 3.01
N ASP A 79 -0.83 -13.15 4.27
CA ASP A 79 -0.97 -14.52 4.81
C ASP A 79 -2.41 -15.02 4.74
N ASP A 80 -3.37 -14.14 4.98
CA ASP A 80 -4.82 -14.42 4.87
C ASP A 80 -5.33 -14.38 3.42
N ASN A 81 -4.46 -14.15 2.44
CA ASN A 81 -4.80 -14.02 1.02
C ASN A 81 -5.87 -12.94 0.74
N ALA A 82 -5.85 -11.88 1.55
CA ALA A 82 -6.75 -10.73 1.50
C ALA A 82 -6.19 -9.55 0.67
N VAL A 83 -5.08 -9.77 -0.04
CA VAL A 83 -4.45 -8.80 -0.94
C VAL A 83 -4.81 -9.05 -2.40
N LEU A 84 -5.06 -7.98 -3.17
CA LEU A 84 -5.43 -8.11 -4.58
C LEU A 84 -5.13 -6.85 -5.39
N TYR A 85 -4.44 -7.00 -6.52
CA TYR A 85 -4.34 -5.94 -7.51
C TYR A 85 -5.64 -5.80 -8.29
N LEU A 86 -6.10 -4.56 -8.45
CA LEU A 86 -7.33 -4.20 -9.16
C LEU A 86 -7.01 -3.31 -10.36
N GLU A 87 -7.82 -3.38 -11.41
CA GLU A 87 -7.70 -2.56 -12.62
C GLU A 87 -8.42 -1.20 -12.49
#